data_AF-A0A2V9LG88-F1
#
_entry.id   AF-A0A2V9LG88-F1
#
_cell.length_a   1.000
_cell.length_b   1.000
_cell.length_c   1.000
_cell.angle_alpha   90.00
_cell.angle_beta   90.00
_cell.angle_gamma   90.00
#
_symmetry.space_group_name_H-M   'P 1'
#
loop_
_entity.id
_entity.type
_entity.pdbx_description
1 polymer ?
#
loop_
_entity_poly.entity_id
_entity_poly.type
_entity_poly.pdbx_seq_one_letter_code
_entity_poly.pdbx_strand_id
1 'polypeptide(L)' 'MIDLRSDTVTRPTAEMRVAMAAAEVGDDVYLEDPTVNHLQERAAQIFAKEAGLFVPSGSMGNQIA' A
#
# COMPACT_ATOMS: atom_id res chain seq x y z
N MET A 1 0.67 3.14 27.05
CA MET A 1 1.29 4.43 26.69
C MET A 1 0.37 5.11 25.70
N ILE A 2 -0.03 6.35 25.95
CA ILE A 2 -0.87 7.14 25.03
C ILE A 2 0.09 8.03 24.23
N ASP A 3 0.09 7.91 22.91
CA ASP A 3 0.96 8.68 22.00
C ASP A 3 0.10 9.51 21.04
N LEU A 4 0.20 10.84 21.15
CA LEU A 4 -0.63 11.81 20.40
C LEU A 4 0.19 12.67 19.43
N ARG A 5 1.45 12.28 19.14
CA ARG A 5 2.33 13.08 18.29
C ARG A 5 1.88 13.11 16.83
N SER A 6 1.39 12.00 16.31
CA SER A 6 0.90 11.83 14.93
C SER A 6 0.19 10.46 14.83
N ASP A 7 -0.70 10.31 13.85
CA ASP A 7 -1.28 9.05 13.40
C ASP A 7 -0.27 8.10 12.73
N THR A 8 0.87 8.60 12.25
CA THR A 8 1.96 7.78 11.68
C THR A 8 2.59 6.81 12.69
N VAL A 9 2.33 6.97 13.99
CA VAL A 9 2.80 6.04 15.04
C VAL A 9 1.95 4.76 15.13
N THR A 10 0.91 4.65 14.30
CA THR A 10 0.05 3.46 14.22
C THR A 10 0.86 2.19 13.95
N ARG A 11 0.37 1.08 14.48
CA ARG A 11 0.97 -0.24 14.29
C ARG A 11 -0.05 -1.14 13.62
N PRO A 12 0.38 -2.08 12.74
CA PRO A 12 -0.55 -3.04 12.13
C PRO A 12 -1.28 -3.83 13.21
N THR A 13 -2.54 -4.18 12.97
CA THR A 13 -3.30 -5.09 13.84
C THR A 13 -2.82 -6.54 13.68
N ALA A 14 -3.36 -7.47 14.46
CA ALA A 14 -3.02 -8.88 14.30
C ALA A 14 -3.49 -9.42 12.94
N GLU A 15 -4.69 -9.07 12.53
CA GLU A 15 -5.31 -9.48 11.26
C GLU A 15 -4.53 -8.92 10.06
N MET A 16 -4.08 -7.66 10.16
CA MET A 16 -3.23 -7.07 9.11
C MET A 16 -1.91 -7.82 8.98
N ARG A 17 -1.27 -8.19 10.11
CA ARG A 17 -0.04 -9.01 10.07
C ARG A 17 -0.28 -10.39 9.46
N VAL A 18 -1.42 -11.03 9.74
CA VAL A 18 -1.79 -12.32 9.14
C VAL A 18 -1.98 -12.18 7.63
N ALA A 19 -2.69 -11.13 7.18
CA ALA A 19 -2.89 -10.86 5.76
C ALA A 19 -1.55 -10.59 5.04
N MET A 20 -0.66 -9.80 5.63
CA MET A 20 0.67 -9.54 5.09
C MET A 20 1.50 -10.83 4.96
N ALA A 21 1.47 -11.69 5.98
CA ALA A 21 2.23 -12.94 5.98
C ALA A 21 1.69 -13.98 4.98
N ALA A 22 0.40 -13.89 4.63
CA ALA A 22 -0.25 -14.81 3.70
C ALA A 22 -0.34 -14.27 2.26
N ALA A 23 0.11 -13.05 2.00
CA ALA A 23 0.03 -12.42 0.69
C ALA A 23 0.88 -13.17 -0.35
N GLU A 24 0.33 -13.36 -1.54
CA GLU A 24 1.12 -13.78 -2.71
C GLU A 24 1.97 -12.60 -3.17
N VAL A 25 3.26 -12.84 -3.39
CA VAL A 25 4.24 -11.79 -3.74
C VAL A 25 5.01 -12.19 -4.99
N GLY A 26 5.56 -11.19 -5.66
CA GLY A 26 6.36 -11.36 -6.88
C GLY A 26 7.35 -10.22 -7.06
N ASP A 27 7.93 -10.11 -8.26
CA ASP A 27 8.79 -8.98 -8.61
C ASP A 27 7.95 -7.85 -9.21
N ASP A 28 7.78 -6.78 -8.44
CA ASP A 28 6.99 -5.61 -8.84
C ASP A 28 7.62 -4.83 -10.01
N VAL A 29 8.95 -4.88 -10.21
CA VAL A 29 9.61 -4.23 -11.35
C VAL A 29 9.18 -4.88 -12.66
N TYR A 30 8.92 -6.19 -12.63
CA TYR A 30 8.38 -6.96 -13.76
C TYR A 30 6.85 -7.03 -13.78
N LEU A 31 6.16 -6.33 -12.86
CA LEU A 31 4.69 -6.36 -12.67
C LEU A 31 4.13 -7.73 -12.30
N GLU A 32 4.97 -8.59 -11.69
CA GLU A 32 4.60 -9.96 -11.33
C GLU A 32 4.12 -10.10 -9.88
N ASP A 33 4.04 -9.01 -9.11
CA ASP A 33 3.49 -9.03 -7.75
C ASP A 33 1.94 -8.89 -7.76
N PRO A 34 1.18 -9.96 -7.49
CA PRO A 34 -0.28 -9.92 -7.58
C PRO A 34 -0.91 -9.06 -6.49
N THR A 35 -0.27 -8.93 -5.32
CA THR A 35 -0.81 -8.15 -4.20
C THR A 35 -0.66 -6.65 -4.47
N VAL A 36 0.48 -6.23 -5.02
CA VAL A 36 0.70 -4.83 -5.43
C VAL A 36 -0.24 -4.43 -6.56
N ASN A 37 -0.37 -5.28 -7.58
CA ASN A 37 -1.31 -5.07 -8.69
C ASN A 37 -2.75 -4.90 -8.19
N HIS A 38 -3.21 -5.80 -7.31
CA HIS A 38 -4.55 -5.71 -6.76
C HIS A 38 -4.80 -4.42 -5.94
N LEU A 39 -3.81 -3.99 -5.16
CA LEU A 39 -3.89 -2.73 -4.40
C LEU A 39 -4.05 -1.53 -5.34
N GLN A 40 -3.25 -1.47 -6.42
CA GLN A 40 -3.28 -0.39 -7.39
C GLN A 40 -4.59 -0.34 -8.17
N GLU A 41 -5.08 -1.49 -8.65
CA GLU A 41 -6.38 -1.59 -9.33
C GLU A 41 -7.52 -1.13 -8.42
N ARG A 42 -7.53 -1.60 -7.17
CA ARG A 42 -8.54 -1.21 -6.19
C ARG A 42 -8.51 0.29 -5.90
N ALA A 43 -7.32 0.88 -5.76
CA ALA A 43 -7.19 2.32 -5.56
C ALA A 43 -7.71 3.10 -6.78
N ALA A 44 -7.33 2.70 -7.99
CA ALA A 44 -7.80 3.31 -9.24
C ALA A 44 -9.34 3.28 -9.34
N GLN A 45 -9.97 2.14 -8.99
CA GLN A 45 -11.42 1.98 -8.94
C GLN A 45 -12.08 2.92 -7.93
N ILE A 46 -11.56 2.97 -6.68
CA ILE A 46 -12.11 3.83 -5.62
C ILE A 46 -12.10 5.31 -6.03
N PHE A 47 -11.03 5.75 -6.70
CA PHE A 47 -10.85 7.15 -7.10
C PHE A 47 -11.32 7.47 -8.52
N ALA A 48 -11.94 6.51 -9.22
CA ALA A 48 -12.36 6.63 -10.63
C ALA A 48 -11.24 7.16 -11.54
N LYS A 49 -10.05 6.55 -11.43
CA LYS A 49 -8.87 6.82 -12.26
C LYS A 49 -8.53 5.61 -13.12
N GLU A 50 -7.77 5.84 -14.19
CA GLU A 50 -7.35 4.78 -15.10
C GLU A 50 -6.33 3.83 -14.46
N ALA A 51 -5.46 4.35 -13.59
CA ALA A 51 -4.41 3.58 -12.93
C ALA A 51 -4.07 4.15 -11.54
N GLY A 52 -3.42 3.33 -10.73
CA GLY A 52 -2.77 3.70 -9.47
C GLY A 52 -1.34 3.17 -9.44
N LEU A 53 -0.49 3.74 -8.58
CA LEU A 53 0.89 3.31 -8.37
C LEU A 53 1.19 3.24 -6.87
N PHE A 54 1.69 2.09 -6.39
CA PHE A 54 2.14 1.97 -5.01
C PHE A 54 3.55 2.55 -4.87
N VAL A 55 3.77 3.37 -3.84
CA VAL A 55 5.07 3.99 -3.56
C VAL A 55 5.42 3.90 -2.07
N PRO A 56 6.71 3.91 -1.69
CA PRO A 56 7.12 3.74 -0.30
C PRO A 56 6.68 4.85 0.66
N SER A 57 6.36 6.05 0.15
CA SER A 57 5.97 7.19 0.99
C SER A 57 5.10 8.19 0.25
N GLY A 58 4.32 8.96 1.02
CA GLY A 58 3.55 10.08 0.47
C GLY A 58 4.45 11.18 -0.13
N SER A 59 5.65 11.40 0.41
CA SER A 59 6.61 12.36 -0.15
C SER A 59 7.07 11.95 -1.56
N MET A 60 7.37 10.67 -1.78
CA MET A 60 7.68 10.17 -3.12
C MET A 60 6.48 10.29 -4.05
N GLY A 61 5.28 9.96 -3.57
CA GLY A 61 4.04 10.09 -4.34
C GLY A 61 3.84 11.50 -4.88
N ASN A 62 4.09 12.53 -4.07
CA ASN A 62 4.05 13.93 -4.52
C ASN A 62 5.18 14.29 -5.49
N GLN A 63 6.38 13.74 -5.30
CA GLN A 63 7.55 14.07 -6.12
C GLN A 63 7.46 13.54 -7.55
N ILE A 64 6.69 12.46 -7.77
CA ILE A 64 6.51 11.82 -9.08
C ILE A 64 5.14 12.13 -9.72
N ALA A 65 4.30 12.94 -9.07
CA ALA A 65 2.95 13.28 -9.53
C ALA A 65 2.92 14.29 -10.68
#